data_AF-A0A7C8JUF0-F1
#
_entry.id   AF-A0A7C8JUF0-F1
#
_cell.length_a   1.000
_cell.length_b   1.000
_cell.length_c   1.000
_cell.angle_alpha   90.00
_cell.angle_beta   90.00
_cell.angle_gamma   90.00
#
_symmetry.space_group_name_H-M   'P 1'
#
loop_
_entity.id
_entity.type
_entity.pdbx_description
1 polymer ?
#
loop_
_entity_poly.entity_id
_entity_poly.type
_entity_poly.pdbx_seq_one_letter_code
_entity_poly.pdbx_strand_id
1 'polypeptide(L)'
;MKFTTVFLPLLSLASGLTATPIAAREYSNLEARQVQVKEHTFTITNFYNYGRPHSVLAHVGFDWKSTAGGKASCNATQSRNIATTPLYTRCSAAGVGFGFDRVGGGYVLTIVHRYKWNKNIDTASLYIPDEHVKRSNNTANPNGNFDYIDYPANFTLRANPFVIDAVHGPVRNV
;
A
#
# COMPACT_ATOMS: atom_id res chain seq x y z
N MET A 1 63.87 -19.54 -47.12
CA MET A 1 64.03 -18.06 -47.21
C MET A 1 62.64 -17.43 -47.16
N LYS A 2 62.44 -16.44 -46.27
CA LYS A 2 61.38 -15.39 -46.30
C LYS A 2 59.91 -15.87 -46.13
N PHE A 3 58.96 -15.21 -45.44
CA PHE A 3 58.89 -13.94 -44.71
C PHE A 3 57.76 -14.03 -43.66
N THR A 4 57.95 -13.33 -42.55
CA THR A 4 57.04 -13.00 -41.43
C THR A 4 55.84 -12.12 -41.82
N THR A 5 54.67 -12.32 -41.17
CA THR A 5 53.91 -11.34 -40.33
C THR A 5 52.58 -11.98 -39.85
N VAL A 6 52.38 -12.26 -38.56
CA VAL A 6 51.82 -11.42 -37.46
C VAL A 6 50.32 -11.12 -37.61
N PHE A 7 49.49 -11.74 -36.76
CA PHE A 7 48.37 -11.12 -36.04
C PHE A 7 47.98 -12.00 -34.82
N LEU A 8 48.41 -11.59 -33.63
CA LEU A 8 47.74 -11.77 -32.34
C LEU A 8 46.97 -10.47 -32.06
N PRO A 9 46.08 -10.33 -31.04
CA PRO A 9 45.47 -11.32 -30.13
C PRO A 9 43.93 -11.10 -30.03
N LEU A 10 43.19 -11.96 -29.31
CA LEU A 10 42.38 -11.68 -28.11
C LEU A 10 41.15 -12.62 -28.26
N LEU A 11 40.73 -13.43 -27.30
CA LEU A 11 40.41 -13.11 -25.93
C LEU A 11 40.43 -14.38 -25.04
N SER A 12 40.84 -14.13 -23.80
CA SER A 12 40.22 -14.65 -22.57
C SER A 12 40.40 -16.12 -22.22
N LEU A 13 41.36 -16.33 -21.32
CA LEU A 13 41.47 -17.47 -20.41
C LEU A 13 40.12 -17.72 -19.71
N ALA A 14 39.51 -18.88 -19.95
CA ALA A 14 38.51 -19.44 -19.05
C ALA A 14 39.24 -20.02 -17.81
N SER A 15 39.57 -19.15 -16.85
CA SER A 15 39.99 -19.59 -15.52
C SER A 15 38.75 -20.01 -14.73
N GLY A 16 38.51 -21.31 -14.67
CA GLY A 16 37.51 -21.91 -13.79
C GLY A 16 37.87 -21.66 -12.33
N LEU A 17 37.17 -20.72 -11.70
CA LEU A 17 37.09 -20.61 -10.25
C LEU A 17 36.05 -21.60 -9.74
N THR A 18 36.49 -22.82 -9.42
CA THR A 18 35.76 -23.65 -8.46
C THR A 18 35.98 -23.05 -7.07
N ALA A 19 35.16 -22.05 -6.71
CA ALA A 19 35.03 -21.65 -5.33
C ALA A 19 34.27 -22.76 -4.61
N THR A 20 34.98 -23.62 -3.89
CA THR A 20 34.37 -24.49 -2.88
C THR A 20 33.65 -23.58 -1.88
N PRO A 21 32.33 -23.72 -1.65
CA PRO A 21 31.67 -22.94 -0.63
C PRO A 21 32.31 -23.30 0.71
N ILE A 22 32.96 -22.32 1.34
CA ILE A 22 33.33 -22.42 2.74
C ILE A 22 32.00 -22.53 3.48
N ALA A 23 31.75 -23.68 4.10
CA ALA A 23 30.63 -23.85 5.01
C ALA A 23 30.77 -22.80 6.12
N ALA A 24 30.06 -21.68 5.97
CA ALA A 24 29.90 -20.72 7.04
C ALA A 24 29.16 -21.47 8.16
N ARG A 25 29.83 -21.65 9.30
CA ARG A 25 29.23 -22.19 10.50
C ARG A 25 27.91 -21.44 10.74
N GLU A 26 26.82 -22.20 10.71
CA GLU A 26 25.52 -21.77 11.18
C GLU A 26 25.67 -21.28 12.61
N TYR A 27 25.77 -19.97 12.79
CA TYR A 27 25.16 -19.33 13.94
C TYR A 27 23.69 -19.14 13.58
N SER A 28 22.95 -20.24 13.68
CA SER A 28 21.53 -20.21 14.03
C SER A 28 21.41 -19.32 15.26
N ASN A 29 20.97 -18.08 15.07
CA ASN A 29 20.37 -17.19 16.07
C ASN A 29 19.93 -15.89 15.37
N LEU A 30 19.34 -15.99 14.17
CA LEU A 30 18.32 -15.03 13.73
C LEU A 30 16.97 -15.54 14.24
N GLU A 31 16.89 -15.80 15.55
CA GLU A 31 15.66 -15.48 16.25
C GLU A 31 15.57 -13.95 16.17
N ALA A 32 15.02 -13.45 15.05
CA ALA A 32 14.38 -12.16 15.03
C ALA A 32 13.43 -12.24 16.21
N ARG A 33 13.83 -11.62 17.33
CA ARG A 33 13.08 -11.55 18.56
C ARG A 33 11.67 -11.21 18.11
N GLN A 34 10.78 -12.22 18.10
CA GLN A 34 9.37 -12.00 17.87
C GLN A 34 8.94 -11.24 19.11
N VAL A 35 9.22 -9.94 19.11
CA VAL A 35 8.36 -9.00 19.80
C VAL A 35 6.99 -9.43 19.30
N GLN A 36 6.16 -9.95 20.19
CA GLN A 36 4.74 -10.13 19.90
C GLN A 36 4.23 -8.74 19.58
N VAL A 37 4.40 -8.31 18.33
CA VAL A 37 3.82 -7.09 17.82
C VAL A 37 2.35 -7.44 17.77
N LYS A 38 1.63 -6.98 18.80
CA LYS A 38 0.18 -7.13 18.89
C LYS A 38 -0.39 -6.77 17.52
N GLU A 39 -1.07 -7.72 16.88
CA GLU A 39 -1.57 -7.48 15.54
C GLU A 39 -2.55 -6.31 15.58
N HIS A 40 -2.23 -5.25 14.83
CA HIS A 40 -3.11 -4.12 14.67
C HIS A 40 -3.98 -4.36 13.44
N THR A 41 -5.26 -4.06 13.56
CA THR A 41 -6.23 -4.21 12.47
C THR A 41 -7.07 -2.95 12.35
N PHE A 42 -7.43 -2.62 11.13
CA PHE A 42 -8.37 -1.55 10.80
C PHE A 42 -9.69 -2.17 10.38
N THR A 43 -10.75 -1.89 11.14
CA THR A 43 -12.12 -2.23 10.76
C THR A 43 -12.70 -1.07 9.97
N ILE A 44 -13.16 -1.37 8.76
CA ILE A 44 -13.83 -0.46 7.86
C ILE A 44 -15.32 -0.82 7.84
N THR A 45 -16.17 0.19 8.00
CA THR A 45 -17.62 0.04 7.89
C THR A 45 -18.20 1.14 7.02
N ASN A 46 -19.39 0.92 6.46
CA ASN A 46 -20.07 1.88 5.60
C ASN A 46 -19.19 2.34 4.42
N PHE A 47 -18.36 1.46 3.85
CA PHE A 47 -17.58 1.78 2.68
C PHE A 47 -18.50 2.01 1.46
N TYR A 48 -18.30 3.12 0.77
CA TYR A 48 -18.97 3.43 -0.47
C TYR A 48 -18.05 4.21 -1.41
N ASN A 49 -18.23 3.99 -2.71
CA ASN A 49 -17.72 4.88 -3.74
C ASN A 49 -18.72 4.92 -4.90
N TYR A 50 -19.45 6.01 -5.08
CA TYR A 50 -20.45 6.12 -6.14
C TYR A 50 -20.57 7.55 -6.68
N GLY A 51 -20.82 7.66 -7.99
CA GLY A 51 -21.27 8.89 -8.62
C GLY A 51 -22.72 9.23 -8.26
N ARG A 52 -23.08 10.52 -8.31
CA ARG A 52 -24.46 10.97 -8.06
C ARG A 52 -25.21 11.13 -9.40
N PRO A 53 -26.46 10.63 -9.54
CA PRO A 53 -27.27 10.86 -10.73
C PRO A 53 -27.36 12.34 -11.09
N HIS A 54 -27.26 12.67 -12.37
CA HIS A 54 -27.30 14.05 -12.89
C HIS A 54 -26.23 14.98 -12.30
N SER A 55 -25.14 14.41 -11.78
CA SER A 55 -24.02 15.15 -11.22
C SER A 55 -22.72 14.62 -11.79
N VAL A 56 -21.75 15.52 -11.96
CA VAL A 56 -20.36 15.14 -12.26
C VAL A 56 -19.60 14.69 -11.00
N LEU A 57 -20.23 14.79 -9.82
CA LEU A 57 -19.61 14.47 -8.54
C LEU A 57 -19.75 12.98 -8.21
N ALA A 58 -18.66 12.41 -7.72
CA ALA A 58 -18.63 11.15 -7.01
C ALA A 58 -18.09 11.36 -5.60
N HIS A 59 -18.48 10.44 -4.71
CA HIS A 59 -18.08 10.43 -3.33
C HIS A 59 -17.41 9.10 -3.00
N VAL A 60 -16.35 9.15 -2.19
CA VAL A 60 -15.79 7.99 -1.51
C VAL A 60 -15.88 8.24 -0.02
N GLY A 61 -16.28 7.24 0.75
CA GLY A 61 -16.29 7.36 2.20
C GLY A 61 -16.42 6.05 2.93
N PHE A 62 -16.05 6.08 4.20
CA PHE A 62 -16.13 4.96 5.14
C PHE A 62 -15.90 5.45 6.57
N ASP A 63 -16.35 4.64 7.52
CA ASP A 63 -15.94 4.76 8.92
C ASP A 63 -14.81 3.79 9.22
N TRP A 64 -13.86 4.23 10.03
CA TRP A 64 -12.64 3.51 10.37
C TRP A 64 -12.50 3.38 11.88
N LYS A 65 -12.01 2.22 12.33
CA LYS A 65 -11.65 1.93 13.73
C LYS A 65 -10.38 1.10 13.80
N SER A 66 -9.48 1.40 14.73
CA SER A 66 -8.26 0.61 14.95
C SER A 66 -8.24 -0.11 16.30
N THR A 67 -7.63 -1.30 16.33
CA THR A 67 -7.31 -2.01 17.58
C THR A 67 -6.17 -1.36 18.37
N ALA A 68 -5.37 -0.50 17.75
CA ALA A 68 -4.42 0.40 18.42
C ALA A 68 -5.11 1.57 19.13
N GLY A 69 -6.43 1.71 18.96
CA GLY A 69 -7.24 2.82 19.46
C GLY A 69 -7.56 3.83 18.36
N GLY A 70 -8.67 4.54 18.52
CA GLY A 70 -9.14 5.56 17.59
C GLY A 70 -10.30 5.10 16.70
N LYS A 71 -11.10 6.09 16.29
CA LYS A 71 -12.18 5.97 15.31
C LYS A 71 -12.25 7.26 14.49
N ALA A 72 -12.59 7.16 13.21
CA ALA A 72 -12.69 8.32 12.33
C ALA A 72 -13.74 8.06 11.24
N SER A 73 -14.34 9.12 10.73
CA SER A 73 -15.08 9.08 9.47
C SER A 73 -14.22 9.72 8.39
N CYS A 74 -14.09 9.03 7.26
CA CYS A 74 -13.24 9.41 6.15
C CYS A 74 -14.14 9.62 4.93
N ASN A 75 -14.04 10.78 4.29
CA ASN A 75 -14.75 11.03 3.04
C ASN A 75 -13.96 11.98 2.12
N ALA A 76 -14.24 11.89 0.83
CA ALA A 76 -13.76 12.80 -0.19
C ALA A 76 -14.76 12.89 -1.34
N THR A 77 -14.76 14.01 -2.05
CA THR A 77 -15.62 14.27 -3.21
C THR A 77 -14.75 14.73 -4.37
N GLN A 78 -15.04 14.24 -5.58
CA GLN A 78 -14.32 14.61 -6.80
C GLN A 78 -15.27 14.69 -7.99
N SER A 79 -14.97 15.58 -8.94
CA SER A 79 -15.69 15.66 -10.22
C SER A 79 -15.24 14.57 -11.20
N ARG A 80 -15.60 13.31 -10.93
CA ARG A 80 -15.33 12.12 -11.75
C ARG A 80 -16.42 11.06 -11.50
N ASN A 81 -16.47 10.01 -12.34
CA ASN A 81 -17.46 8.93 -12.18
C ASN A 81 -17.21 8.05 -10.94
N ILE A 82 -15.93 7.75 -10.66
CA ILE A 82 -15.47 7.11 -9.43
C ILE A 82 -14.61 8.13 -8.69
N ALA A 83 -14.90 8.35 -7.42
CA ALA A 83 -14.13 9.30 -6.62
C ALA A 83 -12.74 8.72 -6.34
N THR A 84 -11.71 9.51 -6.58
CA THR A 84 -10.33 9.24 -6.16
C THR A 84 -9.83 10.38 -5.29
N THR A 85 -8.87 10.11 -4.43
CA THR A 85 -8.30 11.14 -3.55
C THR A 85 -6.85 10.79 -3.21
N PRO A 86 -5.91 11.75 -3.25
CA PRO A 86 -4.52 11.46 -2.95
C PRO A 86 -4.34 11.14 -1.46
N LEU A 87 -3.39 10.26 -1.15
CA LEU A 87 -2.83 10.19 0.20
C LEU A 87 -1.97 11.46 0.43
N TYR A 88 -2.17 12.27 1.46
CA TYR A 88 -2.94 12.07 2.68
C TYR A 88 -4.19 12.96 2.72
N THR A 89 -5.37 12.40 2.46
CA THR A 89 -6.67 13.06 2.69
C THR A 89 -7.08 12.88 4.14
N ARG A 90 -7.35 13.98 4.85
CA ARG A 90 -7.63 13.95 6.30
C ARG A 90 -9.02 13.36 6.57
N CYS A 91 -9.09 12.46 7.55
CA CYS A 91 -10.36 12.03 8.14
C CYS A 91 -10.76 12.94 9.30
N SER A 92 -11.92 12.67 9.91
CA SER A 92 -12.46 13.47 11.02
C SER A 92 -11.59 13.46 12.29
N ALA A 93 -10.73 12.45 12.47
CA ALA A 93 -9.83 12.34 13.61
C ALA A 93 -8.41 12.78 13.24
N ALA A 94 -7.76 13.54 14.13
CA ALA A 94 -6.36 13.90 13.99
C ALA A 94 -5.49 12.64 13.91
N GLY A 95 -4.46 12.69 13.05
CA GLY A 95 -3.56 11.55 12.85
C GLY A 95 -4.12 10.45 11.96
N VAL A 96 -5.39 10.50 11.52
CA VAL A 96 -5.96 9.54 10.56
C VAL A 96 -6.10 10.18 9.18
N GLY A 97 -5.75 9.44 8.13
CA GLY A 97 -5.94 9.88 6.76
C GLY A 97 -5.93 8.72 5.79
N PHE A 98 -6.40 8.98 4.58
CA PHE A 98 -6.54 7.97 3.56
C PHE A 98 -6.21 8.50 2.17
N GLY A 99 -5.95 7.58 1.25
CA GLY A 99 -5.86 7.79 -0.18
C GLY A 99 -6.67 6.72 -0.88
N PHE A 100 -7.27 7.07 -2.00
CA PHE A 100 -8.00 6.15 -2.85
C PHE A 100 -7.61 6.42 -4.29
N ASP A 101 -6.62 5.69 -4.79
CA ASP A 101 -5.94 5.97 -6.04
C ASP A 101 -6.27 4.93 -7.11
N ARG A 102 -6.37 5.37 -8.36
CA ARG A 102 -6.46 4.46 -9.51
C ARG A 102 -5.07 3.89 -9.79
N VAL A 103 -4.91 2.57 -9.76
CA VAL A 103 -3.65 1.87 -10.05
C VAL A 103 -3.95 0.71 -10.97
N GLY A 104 -3.26 0.63 -12.11
CA GLY A 104 -3.50 -0.31 -13.22
C GLY A 104 -4.44 -1.49 -12.94
N GLY A 105 -5.56 -1.56 -13.65
CA GLY A 105 -6.53 -2.65 -13.51
C GLY A 105 -7.37 -2.65 -12.23
N GLY A 106 -7.18 -1.70 -11.30
CA GLY A 106 -8.04 -1.49 -10.14
C GLY A 106 -7.83 -0.17 -9.40
N TYR A 107 -8.20 -0.15 -8.12
CA TYR A 107 -8.05 0.97 -7.21
C TYR A 107 -7.34 0.51 -5.94
N VAL A 108 -6.57 1.38 -5.32
CA VAL A 108 -5.91 1.11 -4.05
C VAL A 108 -6.43 2.07 -2.98
N LEU A 109 -7.10 1.53 -1.98
CA LEU A 109 -7.37 2.23 -0.73
C LEU A 109 -6.13 2.09 0.16
N THR A 110 -5.58 3.20 0.63
CA THR A 110 -4.52 3.22 1.64
C THR A 110 -4.96 4.07 2.83
N ILE A 111 -4.76 3.57 4.04
CA ILE A 111 -5.14 4.25 5.28
C ILE A 111 -3.90 4.36 6.16
N VAL A 112 -3.71 5.54 6.76
CA VAL A 112 -2.61 5.86 7.65
C VAL A 112 -3.16 6.33 8.99
N HIS A 113 -2.65 5.78 10.08
CA HIS A 113 -2.99 6.15 11.45
C HIS A 113 -1.72 6.48 12.24
N ARG A 114 -1.56 7.76 12.58
CA ARG A 114 -0.50 8.31 13.42
C ARG A 114 -1.03 8.53 14.83
N TYR A 115 -0.34 7.96 15.82
CA TYR A 115 -0.74 8.01 17.21
C TYR A 115 0.49 8.11 18.13
N LYS A 116 0.26 8.28 19.44
CA LYS A 116 1.31 8.57 20.43
C LYS A 116 2.23 9.72 19.99
N TRP A 117 1.67 10.92 19.83
CA TRP A 117 2.42 12.11 19.41
C TRP A 117 3.19 11.92 18.08
N ASN A 118 2.57 11.22 17.12
CA ASN A 118 3.15 10.88 15.81
C ASN A 118 4.39 9.98 15.84
N LYS A 119 4.70 9.34 16.97
CA LYS A 119 5.82 8.38 17.07
C LYS A 119 5.51 7.01 16.50
N ASN A 120 4.21 6.67 16.43
CA ASN A 120 3.76 5.42 15.86
C ASN A 120 2.91 5.69 14.62
N ILE A 121 3.13 4.90 13.58
CA ILE A 121 2.39 4.97 12.32
C ILE A 121 1.95 3.57 11.96
N ASP A 122 0.66 3.33 11.91
CA ASP A 122 0.12 2.10 11.34
C ASP A 122 -0.44 2.40 9.95
N THR A 123 -0.22 1.49 9.00
CA THR A 123 -0.75 1.64 7.63
C THR A 123 -1.42 0.37 7.17
N ALA A 124 -2.47 0.47 6.36
CA ALA A 124 -3.06 -0.68 5.69
C ALA A 124 -3.51 -0.28 4.30
N SER A 125 -3.46 -1.24 3.37
CA SER A 125 -3.91 -1.03 2.00
C SER A 125 -4.79 -2.18 1.52
N LEU A 126 -5.71 -1.86 0.61
CA LEU A 126 -6.59 -2.79 -0.07
C LEU A 126 -6.59 -2.48 -1.56
N TYR A 127 -6.36 -3.48 -2.39
CA TYR A 127 -6.58 -3.40 -3.83
C TYR A 127 -7.99 -3.87 -4.17
N ILE A 128 -8.71 -3.08 -4.97
CA ILE A 128 -10.04 -3.37 -5.49
C ILE A 128 -9.92 -3.46 -7.01
N PRO A 129 -9.98 -4.67 -7.60
CA PRO A 129 -9.89 -4.84 -9.06
C PRO A 129 -11.05 -4.18 -9.81
N ASP A 130 -10.84 -3.88 -11.10
CA ASP A 130 -11.83 -3.24 -11.98
C ASP A 130 -13.13 -4.04 -12.16
N GLU A 131 -13.11 -5.35 -11.88
CA GLU A 131 -14.32 -6.18 -11.92
C GLU A 131 -15.41 -5.72 -10.94
N HIS A 132 -15.01 -4.99 -9.89
CA HIS A 132 -15.91 -4.36 -8.93
C HIS A 132 -16.42 -2.99 -9.39
N VAL A 133 -15.89 -2.42 -10.48
CA VAL A 133 -16.44 -1.18 -11.04
C VAL A 133 -17.68 -1.52 -11.84
N LYS A 134 -18.82 -1.03 -11.37
CA LYS A 134 -20.12 -1.23 -12.00
C LYS A 134 -20.70 0.11 -12.45
N ARG A 135 -21.65 0.04 -13.37
CA ARG A 135 -22.40 1.19 -13.86
C ARG A 135 -23.87 1.01 -13.54
N SER A 136 -24.44 1.99 -12.85
CA SER A 136 -25.88 2.11 -12.70
C SER A 136 -26.46 2.74 -13.97
N ASN A 137 -27.37 2.02 -14.62
CA ASN A 137 -28.01 2.46 -15.87
C ASN A 137 -29.46 2.88 -15.60
N ASN A 138 -29.75 4.16 -15.82
CA ASN A 138 -31.08 4.72 -15.86
C ASN A 138 -31.59 4.77 -17.31
N THR A 139 -32.42 3.80 -17.67
CA THR A 139 -33.00 3.68 -19.03
C THR A 139 -34.01 4.78 -19.37
N ALA A 140 -34.64 5.38 -18.37
CA ALA A 140 -35.58 6.49 -18.56
C ALA A 140 -34.86 7.84 -18.77
N ASN A 141 -33.66 8.01 -18.21
CA ASN A 141 -32.83 9.19 -18.42
C ASN A 141 -31.35 8.82 -18.38
N PRO A 142 -30.69 8.66 -19.55
CA PRO A 142 -29.28 8.29 -19.63
C PRO A 142 -28.31 9.23 -18.90
N ASN A 143 -28.69 10.50 -18.68
CA ASN A 143 -27.90 11.45 -17.89
C ASN A 143 -27.91 11.13 -16.38
N GLY A 144 -28.71 10.16 -15.96
CA GLY A 144 -28.74 9.63 -14.60
C GLY A 144 -27.78 8.46 -14.38
N ASN A 145 -27.04 8.04 -15.41
CA ASN A 145 -26.07 6.94 -15.30
C ASN A 145 -24.86 7.38 -14.48
N PHE A 146 -24.35 6.49 -13.62
CA PHE A 146 -23.15 6.74 -12.83
C PHE A 146 -22.38 5.44 -12.57
N ASP A 147 -21.08 5.55 -12.43
CA ASP A 147 -20.23 4.42 -12.05
C ASP A 147 -20.12 4.35 -10.52
N TYR A 148 -19.90 3.15 -9.99
CA TYR A 148 -19.71 2.90 -8.56
C TYR A 148 -18.82 1.69 -8.33
N ILE A 149 -18.25 1.58 -7.13
CA ILE A 149 -17.51 0.41 -6.68
C ILE A 149 -18.46 -0.51 -5.91
N ASP A 150 -18.71 -1.68 -6.48
CA ASP A 150 -19.47 -2.77 -5.88
C ASP A 150 -18.53 -3.67 -5.06
N TYR A 151 -18.21 -3.22 -3.84
CA TYR A 151 -17.34 -3.92 -2.90
C TYR A 151 -18.01 -3.97 -1.53
N PRO A 152 -17.75 -5.00 -0.69
CA PRO A 152 -18.34 -5.09 0.64
C PRO A 152 -18.20 -3.79 1.44
N ALA A 153 -19.31 -3.33 2.02
CA ALA A 153 -19.32 -2.12 2.83
C ALA A 153 -18.57 -2.28 4.17
N ASN A 154 -18.34 -3.53 4.60
CA ASN A 154 -17.69 -3.85 5.86
C ASN A 154 -16.57 -4.86 5.63
N PHE A 155 -15.36 -4.54 6.08
CA PHE A 155 -14.20 -5.43 5.99
C PHE A 155 -13.12 -5.04 7.00
N THR A 156 -12.17 -5.95 7.23
CA THR A 156 -11.05 -5.72 8.14
C THR A 156 -9.74 -5.82 7.37
N LEU A 157 -8.85 -4.85 7.59
CA LEU A 157 -7.50 -4.85 7.04
C LEU A 157 -6.50 -5.12 8.15
N ARG A 158 -5.49 -5.95 7.86
CA ARG A 158 -4.31 -6.08 8.73
C ARG A 158 -3.46 -4.83 8.56
N ALA A 159 -3.16 -4.16 9.66
CA ALA A 159 -2.32 -2.98 9.65
C ALA A 159 -0.85 -3.39 9.83
N ASN A 160 0.03 -2.71 9.10
CA ASN A 160 1.47 -2.77 9.22
C ASN A 160 1.91 -1.65 10.19
N PRO A 161 2.31 -2.00 11.42
CA PRO A 161 2.77 -1.02 12.39
C PRO A 161 4.23 -0.63 12.15
N PHE A 162 4.50 0.67 12.18
CA PHE A 162 5.83 1.26 12.22
C PHE A 162 5.97 2.01 13.54
N VAL A 163 6.79 1.46 14.45
CA VAL A 163 7.00 1.99 15.80
C VAL A 163 8.38 2.61 15.88
N ILE A 164 8.45 3.94 16.03
CA ILE A 164 9.72 4.70 16.12
C ILE A 164 10.22 4.73 17.59
N ASP A 165 10.15 3.61 18.31
CA ASP A 165 10.76 3.45 19.64
C ASP A 165 11.92 2.41 19.62
N ALA A 166 12.16 1.72 18.50
CA ALA A 166 13.08 0.58 18.42
C ALA A 166 14.46 0.85 17.79
N VAL A 167 14.76 2.09 17.35
CA VAL A 167 16.10 2.41 16.82
C VAL A 167 16.99 2.97 17.93
N HIS A 168 17.24 2.15 18.96
CA HIS A 168 18.41 2.29 19.81
C HIS A 168 19.39 1.17 19.44
N GLY A 169 19.88 1.21 18.19
CA GLY A 169 21.14 0.54 17.90
C GLY A 169 22.24 1.21 18.73
N PRO A 170 23.29 0.48 19.16
CA PRO A 170 24.37 1.10 19.90
C PRO A 170 24.91 2.28 19.10
N VAL A 171 24.85 3.47 19.69
CA VAL A 171 25.59 4.63 19.20
C VAL A 171 27.06 4.22 19.27
N ARG A 172 27.65 3.88 18.12
CA ARG A 172 29.11 3.79 18.04
C ARG A 172 29.61 5.21 18.24
N ASN A 173 30.09 5.48 19.45
CA ASN A 173 30.98 6.61 19.68
C ASN A 173 32.20 6.34 18.80
N VAL A 174 32.37 7.16 17.77
CA VAL A 174 33.61 7.24 16.99
C VAL A 174 34.46 8.33 17.63
#